data_AF-Q5V6X9-F1
#
_entry.id   AF-Q5V6X9-F1
#
_cell.length_a   1.000
_cell.length_b   1.000
_cell.length_c   1.000
_cell.angle_alpha   90.00
_cell.angle_beta   90.00
_cell.angle_gamma   90.00
#
_symmetry.space_group_name_H-M   'P 1'
#
loop_
_entity.id
_entity.type
_entity.pdbx_description
1 polymer ?
#
loop_
_entity_poly.entity_id
_entity_poly.type
_entity_poly.pdbx_seq_one_letter_code
_entity_poly.pdbx_strand_id
1 'polypeptide(L)'
;MNREDLGTTLRLLNRERGAADALPKKSLHKLLYRIDVKSAERNLDISIPYYWYLFGTVSPATPSTVPSASINEPGLEDRLRSVVSEALSEYYEHGLEWLTDRMYDDAPYQVQRDFRELDKKIRTLHTEYHDFFEVDPSRESVLSSVHDTFESFPNDRFPEYDRPLIKWYNAVTRELHSHSPDPSRLMTVNVTFWRIFALELAQRHAQGMSPEEVRGNLGITSFEEARSSAIQKLDEFEEEDLDAKFSGLPTELESERSAADELVAPILERRGIAHEDLHPGQ
;
A
#
# COMPACT_ATOMS: atom_id res chain seq x y z
N MET A 1 -10.16 25.62 -12.40
CA MET A 1 -10.20 24.15 -12.40
C MET A 1 -10.91 23.70 -11.11
N ASN A 2 -12.17 23.28 -11.25
CA ASN A 2 -13.10 22.55 -10.35
C ASN A 2 -13.08 22.66 -8.82
N ARG A 3 -12.40 23.65 -8.23
CA ARG A 3 -12.51 23.92 -6.78
C ARG A 3 -13.92 24.38 -6.38
N GLU A 4 -14.67 24.95 -7.32
CA GLU A 4 -16.07 25.34 -7.13
C GLU A 4 -17.00 24.12 -7.02
N ASP A 5 -16.82 23.13 -7.88
CA ASP A 5 -17.53 21.85 -7.85
C ASP A 5 -17.26 21.08 -6.56
N LEU A 6 -15.98 20.95 -6.19
CA LEU A 6 -15.59 20.33 -4.93
C LEU A 6 -16.18 21.08 -3.74
N GLY A 7 -16.11 22.42 -3.75
CA GLY A 7 -16.63 23.24 -2.66
C GLY A 7 -18.14 23.16 -2.51
N THR A 8 -18.87 23.15 -3.62
CA THR A 8 -20.32 22.96 -3.58
C THR A 8 -20.70 21.56 -3.12
N THR A 9 -19.99 20.54 -3.62
CA THR A 9 -20.20 19.16 -3.18
C THR A 9 -19.98 19.02 -1.68
N LEU A 10 -18.90 19.58 -1.14
CA LEU A 10 -18.62 19.57 0.30
C LEU A 10 -19.70 20.29 1.11
N ARG A 11 -20.20 21.43 0.62
CA ARG A 11 -21.31 22.14 1.28
C ARG A 11 -22.58 21.30 1.29
N LEU A 12 -22.96 20.70 0.16
CA LEU A 12 -24.13 19.84 0.07
C LEU A 12 -23.97 18.61 0.97
N LEU A 13 -22.80 17.95 0.93
CA LEU A 13 -22.49 16.80 1.77
C LEU A 13 -22.66 17.15 3.26
N ASN A 14 -22.14 18.29 3.70
CA ASN A 14 -22.28 18.74 5.09
C ASN A 14 -23.74 19.09 5.45
N ARG A 15 -24.50 19.65 4.51
CA ARG A 15 -25.92 19.98 4.71
C ARG A 15 -26.78 18.72 4.83
N GLU A 16 -26.63 17.79 3.89
CA GLU A 16 -27.43 16.55 3.81
C GLU A 16 -27.11 15.58 4.95
N ARG A 17 -25.85 15.56 5.41
CA ARG A 17 -25.41 14.76 6.57
C ARG A 17 -26.04 15.20 7.90
N GLY A 18 -26.41 16.47 8.02
CA GLY A 18 -26.91 17.05 9.27
C GLY A 18 -25.83 17.19 10.36
N ALA A 19 -26.28 17.29 11.63
CA ALA A 19 -25.44 17.61 12.79
C ALA A 19 -24.63 16.44 13.37
N ALA A 20 -24.40 15.37 12.61
CA ALA A 20 -23.64 14.21 13.06
C ALA A 20 -22.14 14.53 13.30
N ASP A 21 -21.46 13.70 14.08
CA ASP A 21 -20.01 13.75 14.31
C ASP A 21 -19.22 13.83 13.01
N ALA A 22 -18.16 14.64 12.98
CA ALA A 22 -17.38 14.89 11.77
C ALA A 22 -17.00 13.59 11.04
N LEU A 23 -17.19 13.56 9.72
CA LEU A 23 -16.85 12.38 8.91
C LEU A 23 -15.35 12.08 9.07
N PRO A 24 -14.97 10.81 9.34
CA PRO A 24 -13.59 10.40 9.26
C PRO A 24 -13.00 10.74 7.89
N LYS A 25 -11.74 11.17 7.86
CA LYS A 25 -11.07 11.62 6.63
C LYS A 25 -11.12 10.56 5.51
N LYS A 26 -10.95 9.27 5.86
CA LYS A 26 -11.08 8.15 4.91
C LYS A 26 -12.48 8.13 4.28
N SER A 27 -13.54 8.20 5.08
CA SER A 27 -14.92 8.23 4.62
C SER A 27 -15.20 9.41 3.68
N LEU A 28 -14.68 10.60 4.01
CA LEU A 28 -14.82 11.78 3.16
C LEU A 28 -14.26 11.54 1.75
N HIS A 29 -13.06 10.98 1.63
CA HIS A 29 -12.47 10.71 0.31
C HIS A 29 -13.29 9.70 -0.50
N LYS A 30 -13.80 8.64 0.12
CA LYS A 30 -14.61 7.62 -0.57
C LYS A 30 -15.97 8.17 -1.00
N LEU A 31 -16.61 8.97 -0.15
CA LEU A 31 -17.86 9.66 -0.48
C LEU A 31 -17.69 10.63 -1.65
N LEU A 32 -16.62 11.45 -1.64
CA LEU A 32 -16.34 12.38 -2.73
C LEU A 32 -16.12 11.67 -4.07
N TYR A 33 -15.35 10.58 -4.06
CA TYR A 33 -15.19 9.74 -5.25
C TYR A 33 -16.54 9.14 -5.72
N ARG A 34 -17.34 8.62 -4.80
CA ARG A 34 -18.65 8.05 -5.15
C ARG A 34 -19.60 9.08 -5.76
N ILE A 35 -19.58 10.31 -5.23
CA ILE A 35 -20.36 11.44 -5.77
C ILE A 35 -19.88 11.79 -7.19
N ASP A 36 -18.58 11.77 -7.45
CA ASP A 36 -18.02 12.02 -8.79
C ASP A 36 -18.53 10.99 -9.80
N VAL A 37 -18.39 9.70 -9.47
CA VAL A 37 -18.86 8.59 -10.32
C VAL A 37 -20.36 8.70 -10.60
N LYS A 38 -21.19 8.87 -9.58
CA LYS A 38 -22.64 9.03 -9.76
C LYS A 38 -23.02 10.30 -10.53
N SER A 39 -22.25 11.38 -10.37
CA SER A 39 -22.46 12.62 -11.14
C SER A 39 -22.20 12.38 -12.61
N ALA A 40 -21.13 11.67 -12.95
CA ALA A 40 -20.83 11.25 -14.32
C ALA A 40 -21.91 10.31 -14.90
N GLU A 41 -22.36 9.30 -14.14
CA GLU A 41 -23.46 8.39 -14.54
C GLU A 41 -24.75 9.14 -14.90
N ARG A 42 -25.01 10.27 -14.21
CA ARG A 42 -26.19 11.12 -14.43
C ARG A 42 -25.94 12.29 -15.38
N ASN A 43 -24.80 12.32 -16.06
CA ASN A 43 -24.38 13.39 -16.97
C ASN A 43 -24.50 14.77 -16.31
N LEU A 44 -24.02 14.90 -15.07
CA LEU A 44 -23.82 16.19 -14.43
C LEU A 44 -22.44 16.71 -14.82
N ASP A 45 -22.37 17.98 -15.25
CA ASP A 45 -21.12 18.68 -15.51
C ASP A 45 -20.49 19.13 -14.19
N ILE A 46 -20.06 18.14 -13.41
CA ILE A 46 -19.40 18.29 -12.12
C ILE A 46 -18.22 17.34 -12.16
N SER A 47 -17.03 17.81 -11.80
CA SER A 47 -15.89 16.92 -11.64
C SER A 47 -15.11 17.23 -10.38
N ILE A 48 -14.98 16.22 -9.53
CA ILE A 48 -14.32 16.30 -8.25
C ILE A 48 -12.86 15.85 -8.42
N PRO A 49 -11.87 16.66 -8.02
CA PRO A 49 -10.48 16.28 -8.13
C PRO A 49 -10.13 15.15 -7.16
N TYR A 50 -9.36 14.17 -7.62
CA TYR A 50 -8.82 13.08 -6.81
C TYR A 50 -7.56 12.48 -7.43
N TYR A 51 -6.81 11.73 -6.64
CA TYR A 51 -5.71 10.89 -7.11
C TYR A 51 -5.71 9.54 -6.38
N TRP A 52 -5.16 8.50 -7.00
CA TRP A 52 -5.03 7.17 -6.38
C TRP A 52 -3.81 7.08 -5.49
N TYR A 53 -3.98 6.76 -4.19
CA TYR A 53 -2.86 6.60 -3.27
C TYR A 53 -3.16 5.64 -2.11
N LEU A 54 -2.26 4.67 -1.91
CA LEU A 54 -2.32 3.60 -0.91
C LEU A 54 -3.67 2.86 -0.94
N PHE A 55 -4.62 3.28 -0.11
CA PHE A 55 -5.90 2.59 0.11
C PHE A 55 -7.04 3.21 -0.72
N GLY A 56 -6.72 3.59 -1.96
CA GLY A 56 -7.68 4.07 -2.98
C GLY A 56 -7.59 5.56 -3.28
N THR A 57 -8.70 6.15 -3.74
CA THR A 57 -8.73 7.57 -4.11
C THR A 57 -8.68 8.52 -2.90
N VAL A 58 -8.02 9.66 -3.11
CA VAL A 58 -7.84 10.75 -2.18
C VAL A 58 -8.19 12.06 -2.88
N SER A 59 -9.14 12.80 -2.32
CA SER A 59 -9.50 14.16 -2.78
C SER A 59 -8.80 15.22 -1.95
N PRO A 60 -8.52 16.42 -2.49
CA PRO A 60 -7.89 17.54 -1.78
C PRO A 60 -8.84 18.25 -0.80
N ALA A 61 -9.72 17.50 -0.14
CA ALA A 61 -10.69 17.99 0.83
C ALA A 61 -10.18 17.80 2.25
N THR A 62 -10.40 18.80 3.11
CA THR A 62 -10.26 18.66 4.55
C THR A 62 -11.65 18.69 5.21
N PRO A 63 -11.87 17.96 6.32
CA PRO A 63 -13.16 17.97 7.03
C PRO A 63 -13.63 19.39 7.45
N SER A 64 -12.69 20.33 7.55
CA SER A 64 -12.90 21.70 8.04
C SER A 64 -13.14 22.75 6.95
N THR A 65 -13.01 22.39 5.67
CA THR A 65 -13.28 23.35 4.59
C THR A 65 -14.77 23.31 4.25
N VAL A 66 -15.50 24.35 4.65
CA VAL A 66 -16.81 24.67 4.07
C VAL A 66 -16.58 25.85 3.11
N PRO A 67 -16.42 25.61 1.80
CA PRO A 67 -16.23 26.71 0.87
C PRO A 67 -17.56 27.45 0.66
N SER A 68 -17.51 28.77 0.59
CA SER A 68 -18.67 29.65 0.36
C SER A 68 -19.23 29.61 -1.06
N ALA A 69 -18.72 28.75 -1.96
CA ALA A 69 -18.99 28.80 -3.40
C ALA A 69 -20.44 28.37 -3.73
N SER A 70 -21.25 29.22 -4.36
CA SER A 70 -22.59 28.87 -4.87
C SER A 70 -22.53 28.31 -6.29
N ILE A 71 -23.30 27.26 -6.57
CA ILE A 71 -23.62 26.92 -7.96
C ILE A 71 -24.60 27.99 -8.45
N ASN A 72 -24.25 28.68 -9.53
CA ASN A 72 -25.10 29.71 -10.12
C ASN A 72 -26.04 29.16 -11.21
N GLU A 73 -26.02 27.85 -11.47
CA GLU A 73 -26.89 27.21 -12.45
C GLU A 73 -28.23 26.74 -11.86
N PRO A 74 -29.37 27.19 -12.42
CA PRO A 74 -30.69 26.74 -11.97
C PRO A 74 -30.87 25.23 -12.11
N GLY A 75 -31.18 24.54 -11.01
CA GLY A 75 -31.51 23.11 -11.00
C GLY A 75 -30.32 22.14 -10.95
N LEU A 76 -29.09 22.60 -11.18
CA LEU A 76 -27.89 21.77 -11.02
C LEU A 76 -27.67 21.41 -9.54
N GLU A 77 -27.87 22.37 -8.63
CA GLU A 77 -27.76 22.11 -7.19
C GLU A 77 -28.73 21.03 -6.71
N ASP A 78 -29.98 21.03 -7.17
CA ASP A 78 -30.97 20.01 -6.74
C ASP A 78 -30.63 18.61 -7.31
N ARG A 79 -30.14 18.54 -8.55
CA ARG A 79 -29.67 17.28 -9.15
C ARG A 79 -28.45 16.74 -8.41
N LEU A 80 -27.48 17.60 -8.11
CA LEU A 80 -26.29 17.25 -7.33
C LEU A 80 -26.66 16.87 -5.89
N ARG A 81 -27.60 17.58 -5.26
CA ARG A 81 -28.13 17.23 -3.93
C ARG A 81 -28.69 15.81 -3.94
N SER A 82 -29.46 15.43 -4.96
CA SER A 82 -29.94 14.05 -5.10
C SER A 82 -28.81 13.01 -5.18
N VAL A 83 -27.72 13.31 -5.89
CA VAL A 83 -26.53 12.43 -5.94
C VAL A 83 -25.85 12.32 -4.57
N VAL A 84 -25.67 13.45 -3.89
CA VAL A 84 -25.06 13.52 -2.56
C VAL A 84 -25.87 12.73 -1.55
N SER A 85 -27.20 12.91 -1.52
CA SER A 85 -28.08 12.18 -0.61
C SER A 85 -28.03 10.67 -0.88
N GLU A 86 -27.99 10.24 -2.15
CA GLU A 86 -27.86 8.83 -2.51
C GLU A 86 -26.52 8.24 -2.07
N ALA A 87 -25.40 8.93 -2.30
CA ALA A 87 -24.08 8.46 -1.86
C ALA A 87 -23.99 8.37 -0.32
N LEU A 88 -24.62 9.30 0.40
CA LEU A 88 -24.75 9.23 1.86
C LEU A 88 -25.63 8.05 2.31
N SER A 89 -26.76 7.81 1.65
CA SER A 89 -27.59 6.63 1.93
C SER A 89 -26.80 5.33 1.75
N GLU A 90 -26.07 5.17 0.65
CA GLU A 90 -25.20 4.00 0.43
C GLU A 90 -24.14 3.85 1.53
N TYR A 91 -23.52 4.95 1.97
CA TYR A 91 -22.57 4.95 3.09
C TYR A 91 -23.21 4.49 4.40
N TYR A 92 -24.40 4.99 4.73
CA TYR A 92 -25.08 4.63 5.98
C TYR A 92 -25.66 3.22 5.97
N GLU A 93 -26.11 2.74 4.81
CA GLU A 93 -26.72 1.42 4.66
C GLU A 93 -25.67 0.30 4.59
N HIS A 94 -24.54 0.53 3.92
CA HIS A 94 -23.55 -0.53 3.65
C HIS A 94 -22.20 -0.31 4.32
N GLY A 95 -21.92 0.91 4.80
CA GLY A 95 -20.65 1.25 5.46
C GLY A 95 -19.50 1.58 4.50
N LEU A 96 -18.37 1.95 5.10
CA LEU A 96 -17.17 2.44 4.39
C LEU A 96 -16.50 1.37 3.53
N GLU A 97 -16.49 0.12 3.98
CA GLU A 97 -15.80 -0.96 3.29
C GLU A 97 -16.48 -1.31 1.98
N TRP A 98 -17.81 -1.34 1.95
CA TRP A 98 -18.57 -1.50 0.71
C TRP A 98 -18.26 -0.40 -0.31
N LEU A 99 -18.22 0.87 0.12
CA LEU A 99 -17.83 1.97 -0.77
C LEU A 99 -16.38 1.87 -1.25
N THR A 100 -15.50 1.38 -0.38
CA THR A 100 -14.09 1.19 -0.73
C THR A 100 -13.97 0.12 -1.81
N ASP A 101 -14.65 -1.03 -1.65
CA ASP A 101 -14.64 -2.11 -2.62
C ASP A 101 -15.23 -1.65 -3.97
N ARG A 102 -16.34 -0.90 -3.96
CA ARG A 102 -16.90 -0.29 -5.18
C ARG A 102 -15.95 0.66 -5.88
N MET A 103 -15.18 1.44 -5.14
CA MET A 103 -14.16 2.29 -5.73
C MET A 103 -13.06 1.46 -6.40
N TYR A 104 -12.66 0.32 -5.83
CA TYR A 104 -11.68 -0.57 -6.46
C TYR A 104 -12.22 -1.26 -7.73
N ASP A 105 -13.54 -1.32 -7.97
CA ASP A 105 -14.12 -1.71 -9.27
C ASP A 105 -13.66 -0.77 -10.40
N ASP A 106 -13.22 0.45 -10.10
CA ASP A 106 -12.71 1.41 -11.08
C ASP A 106 -11.18 1.57 -11.05
N ALA A 107 -10.48 0.69 -10.32
CA ALA A 107 -9.03 0.80 -10.17
C ALA A 107 -8.30 0.72 -11.54
N PRO A 108 -7.33 1.62 -11.81
CA PRO A 108 -6.61 1.64 -13.08
C PRO A 108 -5.92 0.34 -13.48
N TYR A 109 -5.51 -0.47 -12.49
CA TYR A 109 -4.83 -1.74 -12.69
C TYR A 109 -5.40 -2.84 -11.80
N GLN A 110 -5.42 -4.08 -12.30
CA GLN A 110 -5.92 -5.25 -11.57
C GLN A 110 -5.15 -5.48 -10.26
N VAL A 111 -3.82 -5.24 -10.27
CA VAL A 111 -2.98 -5.36 -9.07
C VAL A 111 -3.45 -4.53 -7.88
N GLN A 112 -4.19 -3.43 -8.09
CA GLN A 112 -4.77 -2.65 -7.00
C GLN A 112 -5.88 -3.41 -6.27
N ARG A 113 -6.67 -4.20 -6.99
CA ARG A 113 -7.73 -5.04 -6.41
C ARG A 113 -7.11 -6.23 -5.69
N ASP A 114 -6.16 -6.89 -6.32
CA ASP A 114 -5.49 -8.06 -5.74
C ASP A 114 -4.69 -7.69 -4.48
N PHE A 115 -3.99 -6.54 -4.53
CA PHE A 115 -3.33 -5.98 -3.36
C PHE A 115 -4.33 -5.63 -2.24
N ARG A 116 -5.51 -5.08 -2.57
CA ARG A 116 -6.53 -4.77 -1.56
C ARG A 116 -6.97 -6.03 -0.82
N GLU A 117 -7.21 -7.11 -1.54
CA GLU A 117 -7.57 -8.40 -0.94
C GLU A 117 -6.44 -8.99 -0.09
N LEU A 118 -5.19 -8.88 -0.56
CA LEU A 118 -4.02 -9.25 0.23
C LEU A 118 -3.89 -8.41 1.51
N ASP A 119 -4.04 -7.09 1.43
CA ASP A 119 -3.97 -6.17 2.56
C ASP A 119 -5.07 -6.45 3.59
N LYS A 120 -6.31 -6.77 3.16
CA LYS A 120 -7.38 -7.22 4.07
C LYS A 120 -6.93 -8.45 4.85
N LYS A 121 -6.41 -9.47 4.16
CA LYS A 121 -5.98 -10.73 4.80
C LYS A 121 -4.84 -10.50 5.79
N ILE A 122 -3.80 -9.75 5.41
CA ILE A 122 -2.67 -9.46 6.30
C ILE A 122 -3.13 -8.65 7.52
N ARG A 123 -4.03 -7.67 7.34
CA ARG A 123 -4.57 -6.89 8.46
C ARG A 123 -5.39 -7.71 9.43
N THR A 124 -6.20 -8.64 8.95
CA THR A 124 -6.98 -9.52 9.83
C THR A 124 -6.10 -10.36 10.76
N LEU A 125 -4.91 -10.76 10.31
CA LEU A 125 -3.93 -11.46 11.15
C LEU A 125 -3.34 -10.57 12.27
N HIS A 126 -3.47 -9.25 12.16
CA HIS A 126 -2.97 -8.31 13.14
C HIS A 126 -4.01 -8.07 14.24
N THR A 127 -3.59 -8.12 15.50
CA THR A 127 -4.49 -8.05 16.67
C THR A 127 -5.28 -6.74 16.79
N GLU A 128 -4.78 -5.68 16.19
CA GLU A 128 -5.40 -4.34 16.18
C GLU A 128 -6.36 -4.10 14.99
N TYR A 129 -6.50 -5.03 14.03
CA TYR A 129 -7.23 -4.79 12.77
C TYR A 129 -8.14 -5.97 12.34
N HIS A 130 -8.91 -6.54 13.27
CA HIS A 130 -9.81 -7.69 13.04
C HIS A 130 -11.13 -7.37 12.29
N ASP A 131 -11.16 -6.36 11.43
CA ASP A 131 -12.43 -5.81 10.94
C ASP A 131 -12.90 -6.38 9.59
N PHE A 132 -12.09 -7.18 8.89
CA PHE A 132 -12.38 -7.59 7.49
C PHE A 132 -12.97 -8.99 7.32
N PHE A 133 -12.58 -9.94 8.15
CA PHE A 133 -13.06 -11.33 8.08
C PHE A 133 -13.42 -11.85 9.47
N GLU A 134 -14.49 -12.63 9.55
CA GLU A 134 -14.92 -13.27 10.81
C GLU A 134 -13.97 -14.40 11.26
N VAL A 135 -13.19 -14.93 10.32
CA VAL A 135 -12.23 -16.02 10.54
C VAL A 135 -10.88 -15.60 9.97
N ASP A 136 -9.82 -15.85 10.75
CA ASP A 136 -8.45 -15.58 10.30
C ASP A 136 -8.13 -16.32 9.01
N PRO A 137 -7.51 -15.65 8.01
CA PRO A 137 -7.14 -16.30 6.77
C PRO A 137 -6.05 -17.35 7.02
N SER A 138 -6.17 -18.51 6.35
CA SER A 138 -5.10 -19.51 6.39
C SER A 138 -3.84 -18.97 5.71
N ARG A 139 -2.67 -19.50 6.09
CA ARG A 139 -1.38 -19.17 5.46
C ARG A 139 -1.43 -19.35 3.94
N GLU A 140 -2.03 -20.44 3.46
CA GLU A 140 -2.18 -20.76 2.04
C GLU A 140 -3.05 -19.71 1.32
N SER A 141 -4.11 -19.23 1.98
CA SER A 141 -4.96 -18.18 1.44
C SER A 141 -4.22 -16.85 1.31
N VAL A 142 -3.36 -16.51 2.26
CA VAL A 142 -2.49 -15.32 2.16
C VAL A 142 -1.47 -15.50 1.05
N LEU A 143 -0.77 -16.64 0.99
CA LEU A 143 0.20 -16.96 -0.06
C LEU A 143 -0.43 -16.89 -1.46
N SER A 144 -1.64 -17.41 -1.65
CA SER A 144 -2.37 -17.29 -2.91
C SER A 144 -2.53 -15.84 -3.33
N SER A 145 -2.95 -14.95 -2.42
CA SER A 145 -3.09 -13.53 -2.74
C SER A 145 -1.76 -12.79 -2.95
N VAL A 146 -0.67 -13.26 -2.34
CA VAL A 146 0.68 -12.79 -2.67
C VAL A 146 1.02 -13.15 -4.12
N HIS A 147 0.74 -14.39 -4.54
CA HIS A 147 0.95 -14.83 -5.92
C HIS A 147 0.07 -14.06 -6.90
N ASP A 148 -1.24 -13.91 -6.61
CA ASP A 148 -2.17 -13.17 -7.46
C ASP A 148 -1.69 -11.72 -7.68
N THR A 149 -1.26 -11.06 -6.60
CA THR A 149 -0.71 -9.69 -6.66
C THR A 149 0.60 -9.62 -7.45
N PHE A 150 1.46 -10.62 -7.33
CA PHE A 150 2.71 -10.71 -8.09
C PHE A 150 2.45 -10.90 -9.59
N GLU A 151 1.54 -11.81 -9.95
CA GLU A 151 1.21 -12.13 -11.34
C GLU A 151 0.44 -11.00 -12.04
N SER A 152 -0.44 -10.30 -11.33
CA SER A 152 -1.23 -9.21 -11.91
C SER A 152 -0.48 -7.88 -11.98
N PHE A 153 0.73 -7.81 -11.42
CA PHE A 153 1.54 -6.60 -11.48
C PHE A 153 1.89 -6.26 -12.95
N PRO A 154 1.62 -5.02 -13.41
CA PRO A 154 1.82 -4.62 -14.81
C PRO A 154 3.30 -4.35 -15.15
N ASN A 155 4.15 -5.37 -15.06
CA ASN A 155 5.60 -5.28 -15.29
C ASN A 155 5.97 -4.80 -16.69
N ASP A 156 5.11 -5.05 -17.69
CA ASP A 156 5.27 -4.55 -19.05
C ASP A 156 5.24 -3.01 -19.12
N ARG A 157 4.48 -2.37 -18.23
CA ARG A 157 4.32 -0.91 -18.16
C ARG A 157 5.25 -0.25 -17.14
N PHE A 158 5.72 -1.00 -16.16
CA PHE A 158 6.56 -0.51 -15.06
C PHE A 158 7.75 -1.45 -14.78
N PRO A 159 8.61 -1.70 -15.78
CA PRO A 159 9.74 -2.61 -15.65
C PRO A 159 10.74 -2.19 -14.56
N GLU A 160 10.79 -0.90 -14.21
CA GLU A 160 11.62 -0.37 -13.13
C GLU A 160 11.27 -0.93 -11.74
N TYR A 161 10.08 -1.51 -11.57
CA TYR A 161 9.62 -2.07 -10.29
C TYR A 161 9.77 -3.59 -10.18
N ASP A 162 10.31 -4.27 -11.20
CA ASP A 162 10.53 -5.72 -11.19
C ASP A 162 11.41 -6.15 -10.00
N ARG A 163 12.54 -5.47 -9.79
CA ARG A 163 13.43 -5.77 -8.66
C ARG A 163 12.74 -5.53 -7.29
N PRO A 164 12.14 -4.36 -7.01
CA PRO A 164 11.34 -4.17 -5.80
C PRO A 164 10.23 -5.21 -5.61
N LEU A 165 9.51 -5.59 -6.67
CA LEU A 165 8.45 -6.58 -6.63
C LEU A 165 8.98 -7.96 -6.21
N ILE A 166 10.09 -8.41 -6.80
CA ILE A 166 10.75 -9.67 -6.44
C ILE A 166 11.21 -9.65 -4.97
N LYS A 167 11.78 -8.53 -4.50
CA LYS A 167 12.19 -8.39 -3.10
C LYS A 167 11.02 -8.49 -2.14
N TRP A 168 9.95 -7.76 -2.42
CA TRP A 168 8.71 -7.82 -1.64
C TRP A 168 8.16 -9.24 -1.60
N TYR A 169 8.07 -9.91 -2.74
CA TYR A 169 7.59 -11.29 -2.85
C TYR A 169 8.42 -12.23 -1.98
N ASN A 170 9.75 -12.15 -2.07
CA ASN A 170 10.67 -12.98 -1.30
C ASN A 170 10.58 -12.71 0.21
N ALA A 171 10.45 -11.44 0.62
CA ALA A 171 10.34 -11.06 2.02
C ALA A 171 9.01 -11.55 2.63
N VAL A 172 7.88 -11.30 1.95
CA VAL A 172 6.55 -11.72 2.41
C VAL A 172 6.44 -13.24 2.46
N THR A 173 6.88 -13.94 1.40
CA THR A 173 6.83 -15.41 1.39
C THR A 173 7.73 -16.02 2.46
N ARG A 174 8.94 -15.50 2.67
CA ARG A 174 9.84 -15.96 3.74
C ARG A 174 9.22 -15.80 5.12
N GLU A 175 8.64 -14.64 5.40
CA GLU A 175 7.97 -14.37 6.67
C GLU A 175 6.77 -15.29 6.89
N LEU A 176 5.94 -15.53 5.86
CA LEU A 176 4.83 -16.48 5.93
C LEU A 176 5.26 -17.92 6.21
N HIS A 177 6.44 -18.33 5.71
CA HIS A 177 7.01 -19.66 5.93
C HIS A 177 7.83 -19.77 7.23
N SER A 178 7.98 -18.68 7.99
CA SER A 178 8.67 -18.73 9.26
C SER A 178 7.89 -19.59 10.27
N HIS A 179 8.58 -20.08 11.30
CA HIS A 179 7.94 -20.92 12.32
C HIS A 179 6.84 -20.17 13.08
N SER A 180 7.02 -18.86 13.27
CA SER A 180 6.08 -17.97 13.93
C SER A 180 6.00 -16.66 13.15
N PRO A 181 5.19 -16.60 12.07
CA PRO A 181 5.06 -15.39 11.24
C PRO A 181 4.66 -14.19 12.08
N ASP A 182 5.33 -13.05 11.88
CA ASP A 182 4.99 -11.78 12.51
C ASP A 182 4.04 -10.96 11.60
N PRO A 183 2.74 -10.82 11.96
CA PRO A 183 1.79 -10.03 11.19
C PRO A 183 2.19 -8.56 11.05
N SER A 184 2.89 -8.00 12.03
CA SER A 184 3.34 -6.60 12.01
C SER A 184 4.40 -6.40 10.93
N ARG A 185 5.35 -7.34 10.85
CA ARG A 185 6.39 -7.36 9.82
C ARG A 185 5.80 -7.57 8.43
N LEU A 186 4.88 -8.52 8.28
CA LEU A 186 4.13 -8.73 7.02
C LEU A 186 3.43 -7.46 6.56
N MET A 187 2.69 -6.80 7.45
CA MET A 187 2.01 -5.54 7.13
C MET A 187 3.00 -4.45 6.72
N THR A 188 4.13 -4.34 7.43
CA THR A 188 5.12 -3.29 7.19
C THR A 188 5.81 -3.47 5.84
N VAL A 189 6.26 -4.68 5.52
CA VAL A 189 6.87 -5.00 4.22
C VAL A 189 5.85 -4.80 3.10
N ASN A 190 4.61 -5.26 3.29
CA ASN A 190 3.55 -5.16 2.30
C ASN A 190 3.20 -3.70 1.96
N VAL A 191 3.00 -2.87 2.98
CA VAL A 191 2.69 -1.44 2.80
C VAL A 191 3.90 -0.67 2.25
N THR A 192 5.13 -1.05 2.62
CA THR A 192 6.35 -0.40 2.10
C THR A 192 6.47 -0.58 0.60
N PHE A 193 6.31 -1.81 0.10
CA PHE A 193 6.29 -2.05 -1.35
C PHE A 193 5.14 -1.31 -2.02
N TRP A 194 3.93 -1.42 -1.46
CA TRP A 194 2.76 -0.76 -2.05
C TRP A 194 2.91 0.74 -2.16
N ARG A 195 3.59 1.37 -1.20
CA ARG A 195 3.88 2.80 -1.24
C ARG A 195 4.70 3.19 -2.48
N ILE A 196 5.62 2.34 -2.94
CA ILE A 196 6.42 2.59 -4.16
C ILE A 196 5.47 2.74 -5.35
N PHE A 197 4.59 1.76 -5.56
CA PHE A 197 3.66 1.77 -6.68
C PHE A 197 2.55 2.82 -6.51
N ALA A 198 2.05 3.02 -5.30
CA ALA A 198 1.03 4.03 -5.00
C ALA A 198 1.50 5.46 -5.32
N LEU A 199 2.80 5.77 -5.16
CA LEU A 199 3.37 7.05 -5.58
C LEU A 199 3.32 7.21 -7.11
N GLU A 200 3.52 6.13 -7.85
CA GLU A 200 3.37 6.11 -9.31
C GLU A 200 1.92 6.32 -9.74
N LEU A 201 0.99 5.65 -9.06
CA LEU A 201 -0.45 5.84 -9.29
C LEU A 201 -0.88 7.26 -8.98
N ALA A 202 -0.40 7.85 -7.89
CA ALA A 202 -0.73 9.22 -7.51
C ALA A 202 -0.23 10.22 -8.56
N GLN A 203 0.93 9.95 -9.17
CA GLN A 203 1.51 10.81 -10.20
C GLN A 203 0.81 10.68 -11.56
N ARG A 204 0.45 9.46 -11.98
CA ARG A 204 -0.12 9.19 -13.32
C ARG A 204 -1.65 9.27 -13.37
N HIS A 205 -2.34 8.92 -12.29
CA HIS A 205 -3.79 8.79 -12.21
C HIS A 205 -4.39 9.81 -11.26
N ALA A 206 -4.13 11.09 -11.58
CA ALA A 206 -4.70 12.24 -10.91
C ALA A 206 -5.75 12.90 -11.82
N GLN A 207 -7.00 12.93 -11.36
CA GLN A 207 -8.10 13.60 -12.03
C GLN A 207 -8.19 15.05 -11.56
N GLY A 208 -8.12 15.99 -12.50
CA GLY A 208 -8.32 17.42 -12.22
C GLY A 208 -7.28 18.01 -11.26
N MET A 209 -6.06 17.46 -11.22
CA MET A 209 -4.97 17.90 -10.34
C MET A 209 -3.62 17.85 -11.06
N SER A 210 -2.75 18.82 -10.79
CA SER A 210 -1.38 18.78 -11.29
C SER A 210 -0.48 17.89 -10.40
N PRO A 211 0.65 17.38 -10.92
CA PRO A 211 1.63 16.67 -10.11
C PRO A 211 2.14 17.46 -8.89
N GLU A 212 2.26 18.79 -9.01
CA GLU A 212 2.63 19.70 -7.91
C GLU A 212 1.57 19.71 -6.81
N GLU A 213 0.29 19.77 -7.17
CA GLU A 213 -0.81 19.74 -6.20
C GLU A 213 -0.87 18.39 -5.46
N VAL A 214 -0.66 17.29 -6.17
CA VAL A 214 -0.59 15.96 -5.55
C VAL A 214 0.60 15.86 -4.59
N ARG A 215 1.79 16.33 -4.97
CA ARG A 215 2.97 16.38 -4.09
C ARG A 215 2.71 17.21 -2.83
N GLY A 216 2.11 18.39 -2.99
CA GLY A 216 1.73 19.24 -1.87
C GLY A 216 0.78 18.54 -0.90
N ASN A 217 -0.21 17.81 -1.41
CA ASN A 217 -1.16 17.05 -0.58
C ASN A 217 -0.53 15.84 0.11
N LEU A 218 0.42 15.19 -0.53
CA LEU A 218 1.18 14.07 0.04
C LEU A 218 2.26 14.53 1.04
N GLY A 219 2.59 15.83 1.06
CA GLY A 219 3.65 16.37 1.90
C GLY A 219 5.05 15.89 1.48
N ILE A 220 5.27 15.68 0.18
CA ILE A 220 6.55 15.21 -0.37
C ILE A 220 7.19 16.27 -1.27
N THR A 221 8.52 16.30 -1.28
CA THR A 221 9.30 17.20 -2.16
C THR A 221 9.32 16.70 -3.60
N SER A 222 9.56 15.39 -3.77
CA SER A 222 9.65 14.72 -5.06
C SER A 222 9.04 13.32 -4.99
N PHE A 223 8.35 12.92 -6.06
CA PHE A 223 7.87 11.54 -6.22
C PHE A 223 9.04 10.56 -6.33
N GLU A 224 10.12 10.96 -7.02
CA GLU A 224 11.30 10.11 -7.21
C GLU A 224 12.01 9.87 -5.87
N GLU A 225 12.28 10.92 -5.10
CA GLU A 225 12.89 10.78 -3.76
C GLU A 225 12.02 9.95 -2.82
N ALA A 226 10.70 10.14 -2.85
CA ALA A 226 9.78 9.36 -2.02
C ALA A 226 9.75 7.88 -2.41
N ARG A 227 9.82 7.56 -3.72
CA ARG A 227 9.93 6.17 -4.20
C ARG A 227 11.27 5.56 -3.84
N SER A 228 12.38 6.26 -4.07
CA SER A 228 13.72 5.80 -3.72
C SER A 228 13.87 5.53 -2.23
N SER A 229 13.30 6.38 -1.37
CA SER A 229 13.28 6.14 0.08
C SER A 229 12.47 4.90 0.47
N ALA A 230 11.35 4.63 -0.20
CA ALA A 230 10.57 3.42 0.05
C ALA A 230 11.28 2.15 -0.48
N ILE A 231 11.98 2.24 -1.61
CA ILE A 231 12.83 1.17 -2.14
C ILE A 231 13.97 0.87 -1.17
N GLN A 232 14.66 1.89 -0.66
CA GLN A 232 15.74 1.71 0.32
C GLN A 232 15.25 0.98 1.58
N LYS A 233 14.07 1.33 2.09
CA LYS A 233 13.46 0.61 3.22
C LYS A 233 13.14 -0.86 2.90
N LEU A 234 12.75 -1.14 1.66
CA LEU A 234 12.52 -2.51 1.22
C LEU A 234 13.85 -3.30 1.14
N ASP A 235 14.93 -2.63 0.76
CA ASP A 235 16.29 -3.20 0.75
C ASP A 235 16.76 -3.50 2.17
N GLU A 236 16.49 -2.63 3.15
CA GLU A 236 16.81 -2.84 4.56
C GLU A 236 16.16 -4.13 5.12
N PHE A 237 14.91 -4.43 4.76
CA PHE A 237 14.27 -5.70 5.16
C PHE A 237 14.95 -6.94 4.58
N GLU A 238 15.46 -6.84 3.35
CA GLU A 238 16.21 -7.93 2.73
C GLU A 238 17.57 -8.13 3.42
N GLU A 239 18.27 -7.03 3.74
CA GLU A 239 19.54 -7.06 4.48
C GLU A 239 19.36 -7.68 5.86
N GLU A 240 18.36 -7.24 6.64
CA GLU A 240 18.03 -7.81 7.95
C GLU A 240 17.78 -9.32 7.89
N ASP A 241 17.06 -9.78 6.87
CA ASP A 241 16.81 -11.21 6.69
C ASP A 241 18.06 -12.01 6.29
N LEU A 242 18.93 -11.43 5.45
CA LEU A 242 20.19 -12.06 5.08
C LEU A 242 21.11 -12.13 6.30
N ASP A 243 21.24 -11.03 7.03
CA ASP A 243 22.02 -10.97 8.26
C ASP A 243 21.49 -11.96 9.30
N ALA A 244 20.18 -12.10 9.49
CA ALA A 244 19.62 -13.12 10.38
C ALA A 244 19.98 -14.56 9.95
N LYS A 245 20.04 -14.84 8.64
CA LYS A 245 20.45 -16.15 8.11
C LYS A 245 21.94 -16.41 8.23
N PHE A 246 22.77 -15.38 8.05
CA PHE A 246 24.23 -15.51 8.04
C PHE A 246 24.91 -15.22 9.39
N SER A 247 24.24 -14.54 10.33
CA SER A 247 24.74 -14.30 11.69
C SER A 247 24.67 -15.53 12.59
N GLY A 248 23.90 -16.57 12.21
CA GLY A 248 23.92 -17.89 12.84
C GLY A 248 25.01 -18.84 12.30
N LEU A 249 25.67 -18.49 11.19
CA LEU A 249 26.69 -19.30 10.53
C LEU A 249 28.15 -19.14 11.05
N PRO A 250 28.59 -18.10 11.79
CA PRO A 250 30.01 -17.97 12.13
C PRO A 250 30.50 -19.05 13.10
N THR A 251 29.69 -19.41 14.11
CA THR A 251 30.12 -20.36 15.15
C THR A 251 30.19 -21.80 14.68
N GLU A 252 29.34 -22.23 13.75
CA GLU A 252 29.39 -23.61 13.23
C GLU A 252 30.50 -23.78 12.19
N LEU A 253 30.72 -22.79 11.30
CA LEU A 253 31.82 -22.85 10.32
C LEU A 253 33.20 -22.66 10.95
N GLU A 254 33.34 -21.84 12.00
CA GLU A 254 34.61 -21.74 12.75
C GLU A 254 34.84 -22.99 13.63
N SER A 255 33.78 -23.55 14.23
CA SER A 255 33.84 -24.81 14.97
C SER A 255 34.20 -25.99 14.06
N GLU A 256 33.60 -26.09 12.86
CA GLU A 256 33.88 -27.14 11.89
C GLU A 256 35.25 -26.98 11.25
N ARG A 257 35.71 -25.74 10.97
CA ARG A 257 37.10 -25.49 10.53
C ARG A 257 38.11 -25.84 11.61
N SER A 258 37.88 -25.41 12.85
CA SER A 258 38.75 -25.72 13.98
C SER A 258 38.81 -27.23 14.26
N ALA A 259 37.67 -27.91 14.19
CA ALA A 259 37.60 -29.36 14.35
C ALA A 259 38.25 -30.13 13.18
N ALA A 260 38.12 -29.63 11.94
CA ALA A 260 38.78 -30.20 10.78
C ALA A 260 40.31 -30.00 10.82
N ASP A 261 40.78 -28.83 11.26
CA ASP A 261 42.20 -28.52 11.44
C ASP A 261 42.81 -29.37 12.57
N GLU A 262 42.11 -29.54 13.70
CA GLU A 262 42.54 -30.44 14.78
C GLU A 262 42.60 -31.93 14.35
N LEU A 263 41.72 -32.37 13.44
CA LEU A 263 41.71 -33.74 12.91
C LEU A 263 42.85 -34.00 11.92
N VAL A 264 43.30 -32.96 11.21
CA VAL A 264 44.31 -33.05 10.15
C VAL A 264 45.73 -32.78 10.70
N ALA A 265 45.88 -32.02 11.78
CA ALA A 265 47.16 -31.71 12.42
C ALA A 265 48.07 -32.94 12.71
N PRO A 266 47.57 -34.07 13.28
CA PRO A 266 48.40 -35.25 13.51
C PRO A 266 48.82 -35.97 12.23
N ILE A 267 48.07 -35.80 11.13
CA ILE A 267 48.34 -36.39 9.82
C ILE A 267 49.44 -35.58 9.11
N LEU A 268 49.44 -34.26 9.27
CA LEU A 268 50.43 -33.34 8.71
C LEU A 268 51.77 -33.43 9.46
N GLU A 269 51.76 -33.56 10.79
CA GLU A 269 52.97 -33.79 11.59
C GLU A 269 53.68 -35.09 11.19
N ARG A 270 52.92 -36.18 10.96
CA ARG A 270 53.47 -37.45 10.46
C ARG A 270 54.07 -37.35 9.05
N ARG A 271 53.70 -36.33 8.29
CA ARG A 271 54.19 -36.06 6.92
C ARG A 271 55.23 -34.94 6.85
N GLY A 272 55.59 -34.32 7.98
CA GLY A 272 56.62 -33.28 8.07
C GLY A 272 56.21 -31.93 7.47
N ILE A 273 54.91 -31.63 7.39
CA ILE A 273 54.37 -30.37 6.85
C ILE A 273 53.96 -29.48 8.02
N ALA A 274 54.52 -28.26 8.10
CA ALA A 274 54.26 -27.32 9.19
C ALA A 274 52.88 -26.64 9.04
N HIS A 275 52.21 -26.42 10.17
CA HIS A 275 50.83 -25.91 10.23
C HIS A 275 50.68 -24.44 9.77
N GLU A 276 51.78 -23.71 9.63
CA GLU A 276 51.82 -22.28 9.27
C GLU A 276 51.61 -22.02 7.76
N ASP A 277 51.71 -23.05 6.90
CA ASP A 277 51.61 -22.89 5.45
C ASP A 277 50.16 -22.85 4.89
N LEU A 278 49.14 -23.01 5.75
CA LEU A 278 47.73 -23.08 5.31
C LEU A 278 47.04 -21.72 5.19
N HIS A 279 47.60 -20.64 5.77
CA HIS A 279 47.04 -19.29 5.66
C HIS A 279 48.10 -18.21 5.37
N PRO A 280 48.61 -18.11 4.12
CA PRO A 280 49.42 -16.98 3.72
C PRO A 280 48.50 -15.82 3.33
N GLY A 281 48.19 -14.93 4.28
CA GLY A 281 47.53 -13.66 4.01
C GLY A 281 46.42 -13.31 5.00
N GLN A 282 46.82 -12.80 6.16
CA GLN A 282 46.12 -11.68 6.79
C GLN A 282 46.62 -10.37 6.17
#